data_AF-A0A7S0UGK8-F1
#
_entry.id   AF-A0A7S0UGK8-F1
#
_cell.length_a   1.000
_cell.length_b   1.000
_cell.length_c   1.000
_cell.angle_alpha   90.00
_cell.angle_beta   90.00
_cell.angle_gamma   90.00
#
_symmetry.space_group_name_H-M   'P 1'
#
loop_
_entity.id
_entity.type
_entity.pdbx_description
1 polymer ?
#
loop_
_entity_poly.entity_id
_entity_poly.type
_entity_poly.pdbx_seq_one_letter_code
_entity_poly.pdbx_strand_id
1 'polypeptide(L)'
;MPVHTLIIDPESELVFSLSPNEATPRCMMTLKHGGGSTESIAFKVKTTQPRRYLVRPNQGLIAPGTSETISILLVEKDKQVLLQNYDRLGQSGLDHSKDKFLVQSCAADSSLAAKKSGSQTELYDALTAMWNSVTSGGSSTPLQNKKLHVRHVVDSSPAPATSDAASTPKPKLEAASHSNLGDMSADQISSELSNLRRKYDELVSFSVNLTAERDILSNTLEQTKRDYNREIAARSALENKQGGRSTSGGSSGSGSSGGGMMSSLTQLLVVGLACFLSGARIGASGNAPHLPVVGNFFVEDLSPIVEKKPVVREILD
;
A
#
# COMPACT_ATOMS: atom_id res chain seq x y z
N MET A 1 34.60 -3.32 6.25
CA MET A 1 33.43 -4.23 6.28
C MET A 1 32.36 -3.59 7.15
N PRO A 2 31.07 -3.66 6.80
CA PRO A 2 30.01 -3.18 7.68
C PRO A 2 30.14 -3.85 9.04
N VAL A 3 30.21 -3.04 10.09
CA VAL A 3 30.58 -3.48 11.46
C VAL A 3 29.55 -4.44 12.05
N HIS A 4 28.30 -4.40 11.57
CA HIS A 4 27.23 -5.32 11.95
C HIS A 4 26.53 -5.82 10.67
N THR A 5 26.37 -7.13 10.51
CA THR A 5 25.69 -7.72 9.35
C THR A 5 24.39 -8.36 9.81
N LEU A 6 23.25 -7.86 9.32
CA LEU A 6 21.94 -8.46 9.55
C LEU A 6 21.54 -9.32 8.35
N ILE A 7 21.25 -10.61 8.59
CA ILE A 7 20.74 -11.52 7.57
C ILE A 7 19.22 -11.59 7.72
N ILE A 8 18.50 -11.44 6.60
CA ILE A 8 17.04 -11.39 6.57
C ILE A 8 16.54 -12.55 5.71
N ASP A 9 15.64 -13.34 6.25
CA ASP A 9 15.06 -14.52 5.60
C ASP A 9 13.52 -14.45 5.71
N PRO A 10 12.77 -14.31 4.61
CA PRO A 10 13.22 -14.31 3.21
C PRO A 10 13.96 -13.00 2.82
N GLU A 11 14.83 -13.07 1.81
CA GLU A 11 15.74 -11.95 1.50
C GLU A 11 15.06 -10.77 0.79
N SER A 12 14.11 -11.03 -0.11
CA SER A 12 13.59 -10.02 -1.04
C SER A 12 12.07 -9.89 -1.08
N GLU A 13 11.34 -10.97 -0.77
CA GLU A 13 9.90 -11.04 -0.98
C GLU A 13 9.21 -11.76 0.18
N LEU A 14 8.15 -11.16 0.69
CA LEU A 14 7.25 -11.71 1.69
C LEU A 14 5.99 -12.22 0.98
N VAL A 15 5.80 -13.53 1.01
CA VAL A 15 4.65 -14.18 0.36
C VAL A 15 3.56 -14.44 1.38
N PHE A 16 2.35 -13.97 1.09
CA PHE A 16 1.14 -14.24 1.85
C PHE A 16 0.26 -15.21 1.06
N SER A 17 0.14 -16.43 1.57
CA SER A 17 -0.85 -17.39 1.10
C SER A 17 -2.22 -17.02 1.65
N LEU A 18 -3.15 -16.73 0.75
CA LEU A 18 -4.53 -16.44 1.06
C LEU A 18 -5.33 -17.72 0.88
N SER A 19 -6.02 -18.14 1.94
CA SER A 19 -7.03 -19.19 1.84
C SER A 19 -8.38 -18.66 2.33
N PRO A 20 -9.51 -19.10 1.73
CA PRO A 20 -10.83 -18.72 2.21
C PRO A 20 -11.09 -19.14 3.66
N ASN A 21 -10.51 -20.28 4.08
CA ASN A 21 -10.76 -20.91 5.37
C ASN A 21 -9.87 -20.38 6.51
N GLU A 22 -8.73 -19.74 6.22
CA GLU A 22 -7.82 -19.21 7.24
C GLU A 22 -8.23 -17.79 7.66
N ALA A 23 -8.56 -17.60 8.93
CA ALA A 23 -9.06 -16.31 9.43
C ALA A 23 -8.02 -15.16 9.43
N THR A 24 -6.72 -15.43 9.36
CA THR A 24 -5.71 -14.36 9.33
C THR A 24 -4.41 -14.85 8.68
N PRO A 25 -4.22 -14.61 7.37
CA PRO A 25 -2.99 -14.97 6.67
C PRO A 25 -1.77 -14.37 7.37
N ARG A 26 -0.79 -15.23 7.67
CA ARG A 26 0.47 -14.83 8.31
C ARG A 26 1.67 -15.13 7.44
N CYS A 27 2.61 -14.20 7.42
CA CYS A 27 3.95 -14.37 6.84
C CYS A 27 4.99 -14.22 7.96
N MET A 28 6.04 -15.03 7.92
CA MET A 28 7.12 -14.99 8.91
C MET A 28 8.39 -14.47 8.25
N MET A 29 9.08 -13.56 8.93
CA MET A 29 10.40 -13.06 8.55
C MET A 29 11.36 -13.27 9.70
N THR A 30 12.47 -13.94 9.45
CA THR A 30 13.52 -14.19 10.44
C THR A 30 14.68 -13.23 10.23
N LEU A 31 15.04 -12.51 11.28
CA LEU A 31 16.21 -11.64 11.33
C LEU A 31 17.31 -12.36 12.09
N LYS A 32 18.44 -12.66 11.45
CA LYS A 32 19.56 -13.41 12.03
C LYS A 32 20.79 -12.51 12.16
N HIS A 33 21.46 -12.58 13.30
CA HIS A 33 22.76 -11.93 13.48
C HIS A 33 23.80 -12.63 12.59
N GLY A 34 24.32 -11.94 11.57
CA GLY A 34 25.24 -12.50 10.58
C GLY A 34 26.66 -12.80 11.10
N GLY A 35 26.94 -12.43 12.35
CA GLY A 35 28.25 -12.61 12.98
C GLY A 35 29.21 -11.48 12.63
N GLY A 36 30.46 -11.59 13.09
CA GLY A 36 31.51 -10.59 12.88
C GLY A 36 31.58 -9.47 13.94
N SER A 37 30.51 -9.28 14.73
CA SER A 37 30.46 -8.36 15.87
C SER A 37 29.94 -9.03 17.14
N THR A 38 30.42 -8.55 18.29
CA THR A 38 29.88 -8.90 19.62
C THR A 38 28.80 -7.92 20.09
N GLU A 39 28.48 -6.92 19.28
CA GLU A 39 27.44 -5.94 19.56
C GLU A 39 26.06 -6.49 19.19
N SER A 40 25.03 -6.13 19.95
CA SER A 40 23.66 -6.46 19.59
C SER A 40 23.19 -5.61 18.42
N ILE A 41 22.25 -6.12 17.62
CA ILE A 41 21.66 -5.37 16.50
C ILE A 41 20.26 -4.93 16.91
N ALA A 42 20.01 -3.64 16.91
CA ALA A 42 18.65 -3.12 17.02
C ALA A 42 17.99 -3.15 15.64
N PHE A 43 16.73 -3.55 15.58
CA PHE A 43 15.96 -3.54 14.33
C PHE A 43 14.63 -2.79 14.50
N LYS A 44 14.14 -2.26 13.38
CA LYS A 44 12.82 -1.65 13.24
C LYS A 44 12.22 -2.01 11.89
N VAL A 45 10.97 -2.47 11.91
CA VAL A 45 10.22 -2.84 10.71
C VAL A 45 9.17 -1.77 10.43
N LYS A 46 9.17 -1.27 9.20
CA LYS A 46 8.22 -0.28 8.69
C LYS A 46 7.54 -0.85 7.45
N THR A 47 6.33 -0.40 7.15
CA THR A 47 5.56 -0.82 5.98
C THR A 47 4.95 0.38 5.28
N THR A 48 4.74 0.27 3.97
CA THR A 48 3.96 1.26 3.20
C THR A 48 2.46 1.19 3.49
N GLN A 49 1.96 0.10 4.10
CA GLN A 49 0.54 -0.11 4.41
C GLN A 49 0.31 -0.50 5.88
N PRO A 50 0.48 0.43 6.84
CA PRO A 50 0.36 0.12 8.27
C PRO A 50 -1.06 -0.27 8.72
N ARG A 51 -2.09 0.03 7.92
CA ARG A 51 -3.48 -0.39 8.19
C ARG A 51 -3.78 -1.81 7.72
N ARG A 52 -3.02 -2.31 6.74
CA ARG A 52 -3.21 -3.63 6.12
C ARG A 52 -2.45 -4.73 6.84
N TYR A 53 -1.31 -4.40 7.43
CA TYR A 53 -0.42 -5.37 8.06
C TYR A 53 -0.19 -5.08 9.53
N LEU A 54 -0.30 -6.12 10.36
CA LEU A 54 0.08 -6.10 11.76
C LEU A 54 1.42 -6.81 11.92
N VAL A 55 2.42 -6.10 12.45
CA VAL A 55 3.80 -6.61 12.60
C VAL A 55 4.11 -6.83 14.07
N ARG A 56 4.54 -8.03 14.44
CA ARG A 56 4.97 -8.35 15.81
C ARG A 56 6.20 -9.27 15.84
N PRO A 57 7.28 -8.88 16.55
CA PRO A 57 7.57 -7.53 17.05
C PRO A 57 7.86 -6.55 15.89
N ASN A 58 7.49 -5.27 16.03
CA ASN A 58 7.80 -4.23 15.04
C ASN A 58 9.18 -3.58 15.24
N GLN A 59 9.75 -3.68 16.44
CA GLN A 59 11.10 -3.27 16.78
C GLN A 59 11.64 -4.14 17.92
N GLY A 60 12.95 -4.30 18.00
CA GLY A 60 13.56 -5.15 19.01
C GLY A 60 15.08 -5.20 18.94
N LEU A 61 15.66 -6.14 19.69
CA LEU A 61 17.09 -6.39 19.75
C LEU A 61 17.43 -7.84 19.45
N ILE A 62 18.42 -8.03 18.59
CA ILE A 62 18.99 -9.33 18.26
C ILE A 62 20.36 -9.41 18.93
N ALA A 63 20.53 -10.39 19.82
CA ALA A 63 21.80 -10.60 20.48
C ALA A 63 22.79 -11.28 19.52
N PRO A 64 24.11 -11.16 19.74
CA PRO A 64 25.11 -11.82 18.92
C PRO A 64 24.86 -13.32 18.81
N GLY A 65 24.87 -13.84 17.59
CA GLY A 65 24.65 -15.28 17.31
C GLY A 65 23.20 -15.75 17.48
N THR A 66 22.24 -14.86 17.77
CA THR A 66 20.81 -15.19 17.89
C THR A 66 20.02 -14.75 16.66
N SER A 67 18.76 -15.17 16.61
CA SER A 67 17.80 -14.77 15.60
C SER A 67 16.46 -14.39 16.22
N GLU A 68 15.78 -13.42 15.63
CA GLU A 68 14.45 -12.99 16.02
C GLU A 68 13.47 -13.27 14.88
N THR A 69 12.29 -13.81 15.21
CA THR A 69 11.25 -14.11 14.22
C THR A 69 10.12 -13.10 14.32
N ILE A 70 9.79 -12.47 13.20
CA ILE A 70 8.78 -11.45 13.06
C ILE A 70 7.56 -12.05 12.35
N SER A 71 6.42 -11.98 13.03
CA SER A 71 5.12 -12.35 12.48
C SER A 71 4.46 -11.14 11.86
N ILE A 72 4.10 -11.26 10.59
CA ILE A 72 3.39 -10.23 9.83
C ILE A 72 2.04 -10.81 9.45
N LEU A 73 0.97 -10.22 9.97
CA LEU A 73 -0.39 -10.68 9.75
C LEU A 73 -1.11 -9.72 8.80
N LEU A 74 -1.85 -10.27 7.85
CA LEU A 74 -2.73 -9.51 6.97
C LEU A 74 -4.09 -9.31 7.65
N VAL A 75 -4.57 -8.06 7.70
CA VAL A 75 -5.86 -7.72 8.29
C VAL A 75 -7.01 -8.32 7.46
N GLU A 76 -8.01 -8.89 8.14
CA GLU A 76 -9.11 -9.63 7.53
C GLU A 76 -9.88 -8.83 6.46
N LYS A 77 -10.09 -7.53 6.67
CA LYS A 77 -10.75 -6.66 5.69
C LYS A 77 -10.00 -6.60 4.36
N ASP A 78 -8.68 -6.43 4.40
CA ASP A 78 -7.85 -6.37 3.19
C ASP A 78 -7.74 -7.74 2.53
N LYS A 79 -7.67 -8.83 3.32
CA LYS A 79 -7.75 -10.20 2.80
C LYS A 79 -9.01 -10.41 1.95
N GLN A 80 -10.18 -10.01 2.45
CA GLN A 80 -11.45 -10.17 1.70
C GLN A 80 -11.45 -9.40 0.37
N VAL A 81 -10.89 -8.18 0.36
CA VAL A 81 -10.74 -7.40 -0.87
C VAL A 81 -9.80 -8.09 -1.86
N LEU A 82 -8.68 -8.65 -1.39
CA LEU A 82 -7.74 -9.39 -2.23
C LEU A 82 -8.38 -10.66 -2.80
N LEU A 83 -9.10 -11.44 -1.99
CA LEU A 83 -9.82 -12.62 -2.47
C LEU A 83 -10.89 -12.25 -3.52
N GLN A 84 -11.66 -11.17 -3.31
CA GLN A 84 -12.62 -10.70 -4.31
C GLN A 84 -11.95 -10.29 -5.63
N ASN A 85 -10.76 -9.68 -5.57
CA ASN A 85 -9.99 -9.36 -6.77
C ASN A 85 -9.49 -10.62 -7.47
N TYR A 86 -9.07 -11.63 -6.70
CA TYR A 86 -8.70 -12.93 -7.24
C TYR A 86 -9.87 -13.63 -7.93
N ASP A 87 -11.07 -13.62 -7.35
CA ASP A 87 -12.24 -14.25 -7.97
C ASP A 87 -12.61 -13.62 -9.32
N ARG A 88 -12.30 -12.33 -9.52
CA ARG A 88 -12.60 -11.59 -10.75
C ARG A 88 -11.51 -11.68 -11.82
N LEU A 89 -10.24 -11.64 -11.41
CA LEU A 89 -9.08 -11.45 -12.29
C LEU A 89 -8.04 -12.58 -12.15
N GLY A 90 -8.31 -13.59 -11.33
CA GLY A 90 -7.35 -14.63 -10.95
C GLY A 90 -6.11 -14.05 -10.26
N GLN A 91 -4.99 -14.77 -10.39
CA GLN A 91 -3.71 -14.36 -9.80
C GLN A 91 -3.24 -12.98 -10.28
N SER A 92 -3.57 -12.58 -11.51
CA SER A 92 -3.22 -11.25 -12.04
C SER A 92 -3.86 -10.10 -11.25
N GLY A 93 -5.00 -10.34 -10.58
CA GLY A 93 -5.63 -9.36 -9.68
C GLY A 93 -4.82 -9.09 -8.40
N LEU A 94 -3.91 -9.99 -8.03
CA LEU A 94 -3.08 -9.90 -6.83
C LEU A 94 -1.67 -9.36 -7.12
N ASP A 95 -1.17 -9.57 -8.33
CA ASP A 95 0.19 -9.17 -8.74
C ASP A 95 0.42 -7.65 -8.74
N HIS A 96 -0.66 -6.86 -8.63
CA HIS A 96 -0.61 -5.40 -8.56
C HIS A 96 -0.29 -4.85 -7.15
N SER A 97 -0.06 -5.70 -6.14
CA SER A 97 0.29 -5.20 -4.80
C SER A 97 1.66 -4.53 -4.80
N LYS A 98 1.69 -3.22 -4.60
CA LYS A 98 2.92 -2.40 -4.51
C LYS A 98 3.43 -2.28 -3.07
N ASP A 99 2.97 -3.16 -2.20
CA ASP A 99 3.22 -3.07 -0.77
C ASP A 99 4.68 -3.46 -0.49
N LYS A 100 5.32 -2.71 0.40
CA LYS A 100 6.74 -2.89 0.74
C LYS A 100 6.95 -2.82 2.24
N PHE A 101 7.90 -3.63 2.69
CA PHE A 101 8.46 -3.58 4.03
C PHE A 101 9.88 -3.02 3.97
N LEU A 102 10.23 -2.27 5.01
CA LEU A 102 11.56 -1.75 5.22
C LEU A 102 12.04 -2.24 6.59
N VAL A 103 13.10 -3.03 6.61
CA VAL A 103 13.83 -3.41 7.81
C VAL A 103 15.01 -2.46 7.96
N GLN A 104 14.99 -1.69 9.03
CA GLN A 104 16.09 -0.82 9.44
C GLN A 104 16.86 -1.49 10.56
N SER A 105 18.18 -1.41 10.52
CA SER A 105 19.05 -2.01 11.54
C SER A 105 20.29 -1.17 11.80
N CYS A 106 20.71 -1.15 13.06
CA CYS A 106 21.93 -0.49 13.50
C CYS A 106 22.58 -1.28 14.66
N ALA A 107 23.86 -1.02 14.91
CA ALA A 107 24.52 -1.49 16.12
C ALA A 107 23.88 -0.86 17.36
N ALA A 108 23.66 -1.68 18.38
CA ALA A 108 23.09 -1.27 19.65
C ALA A 108 24.19 -1.18 20.72
N ASP A 109 24.16 -0.10 21.50
CA ASP A 109 25.06 0.10 22.62
C ASP A 109 24.87 -0.95 23.72
N SER A 110 25.94 -1.21 24.48
CA SER A 110 25.94 -2.18 25.59
C SER A 110 24.87 -1.89 26.65
N SER A 111 24.58 -0.61 26.93
CA SER A 111 23.50 -0.18 27.83
C SER A 111 22.12 -0.63 27.35
N LEU A 112 21.88 -0.57 26.04
CA LEU A 112 20.62 -0.99 25.43
C LEU A 112 20.53 -2.52 25.37
N ALA A 113 21.65 -3.21 25.12
CA ALA A 113 21.73 -4.66 25.16
C ALA A 113 21.38 -5.22 26.56
N ALA A 114 21.83 -4.56 27.64
CA ALA A 114 21.50 -4.96 29.02
C ALA A 114 19.98 -4.90 29.31
N LYS A 115 19.26 -3.95 28.69
CA LYS A 115 17.80 -3.79 28.85
C LYS A 115 16.99 -4.91 28.18
N LYS A 116 17.60 -5.75 27.33
CA LYS A 116 16.93 -6.90 26.71
C LYS A 116 16.40 -7.93 27.74
N SER A 117 17.06 -8.06 28.89
CA SER A 117 16.62 -8.94 29.99
C SER A 117 15.64 -8.27 30.96
N GLY A 118 15.35 -6.98 30.77
CA GLY A 118 14.48 -6.19 31.64
C GLY A 118 13.02 -6.22 31.20
N SER A 119 12.25 -5.22 31.66
CA SER A 119 10.85 -5.04 31.25
C SER A 119 10.73 -4.71 29.76
N GLN A 120 9.77 -5.34 29.08
CA GLN A 120 9.50 -5.11 27.65
C GLN A 120 9.19 -3.64 27.37
N THR A 121 8.52 -2.94 28.29
CA THR A 121 8.18 -1.52 28.16
C THR A 121 9.44 -0.65 28.19
N GLU A 122 10.35 -0.89 29.14
CA GLU A 122 11.61 -0.14 29.24
C GLU A 122 12.50 -0.33 28.01
N LEU A 123 12.53 -1.55 27.47
CA LEU A 123 13.25 -1.84 26.23
C LEU A 123 12.64 -1.05 25.06
N TYR A 124 11.32 -0.98 24.97
CA TYR A 124 10.62 -0.26 23.91
C TYR A 124 10.87 1.25 23.98
N ASP A 125 10.86 1.83 25.17
CA ASP A 125 11.15 3.25 25.39
C ASP A 125 12.60 3.58 25.03
N ALA A 126 13.56 2.74 25.44
CA ALA A 126 14.97 2.91 25.11
C ALA A 126 15.23 2.79 23.60
N LEU A 127 14.60 1.82 22.94
CA LEU A 127 14.67 1.67 21.48
C LEU A 127 14.09 2.91 20.78
N THR A 128 12.97 3.43 21.27
CA THR A 128 12.32 4.62 20.69
C THR A 128 13.23 5.85 20.81
N ALA A 129 13.86 6.06 21.97
CA ALA A 129 14.83 7.14 22.16
C ALA A 129 16.04 7.02 21.21
N MET A 130 16.59 5.81 21.06
CA MET A 130 17.70 5.53 20.15
C MET A 130 17.30 5.77 18.68
N TRP A 131 16.12 5.33 18.24
CA TRP A 131 15.68 5.57 16.86
C TRP A 131 15.48 7.07 16.56
N ASN A 132 15.04 7.85 17.54
CA ASN A 132 14.90 9.30 17.39
C ASN A 132 16.27 9.99 17.26
N SER A 133 17.29 9.55 17.99
CA SER A 133 18.64 10.14 17.90
C SER A 133 19.34 9.78 16.58
N VAL A 134 19.25 8.51 16.14
CA VAL A 134 19.82 8.03 14.87
C VAL A 134 19.15 8.71 13.67
N THR A 135 17.84 8.94 13.71
CA THR A 135 17.11 9.59 12.61
C THR A 135 17.40 11.10 12.54
N SER A 136 17.64 11.74 13.69
CA SER A 136 17.88 13.20 13.76
C SER A 136 19.33 13.60 13.48
N GLY A 137 20.20 12.66 13.07
CA GLY A 137 21.61 12.91 12.80
C GLY A 137 22.46 13.14 14.07
N GLY A 138 21.91 12.88 15.25
CA GLY A 138 22.61 13.03 16.53
C GLY A 138 23.53 11.85 16.88
N SER A 139 23.46 10.75 16.13
CA SER A 139 24.31 9.57 16.28
C SER A 139 25.00 9.22 14.96
N SER A 140 26.29 8.92 15.03
CA SER A 140 27.12 8.49 13.89
C SER A 140 26.97 6.99 13.57
N THR A 141 26.05 6.28 14.21
CA THR A 141 25.88 4.83 13.98
C THR A 141 25.39 4.58 12.55
N PRO A 142 26.11 3.77 11.76
CA PRO A 142 25.70 3.50 10.38
C PRO A 142 24.38 2.71 10.35
N LEU A 143 23.42 3.24 9.60
CA LEU A 143 22.09 2.66 9.46
C LEU A 143 22.01 1.79 8.21
N GLN A 144 21.62 0.53 8.37
CA GLN A 144 21.36 -0.37 7.26
C GLN A 144 19.86 -0.47 7.00
N ASN A 145 19.49 -0.49 5.72
CA ASN A 145 18.10 -0.49 5.27
C ASN A 145 17.91 -1.59 4.22
N LYS A 146 17.08 -2.60 4.50
CA LYS A 146 16.67 -3.62 3.52
C LYS A 146 15.19 -3.46 3.19
N LYS A 147 14.87 -3.39 1.90
CA LYS A 147 13.49 -3.35 1.41
C LYS A 147 13.06 -4.73 0.94
N LEU A 148 11.84 -5.13 1.31
CA LEU A 148 11.20 -6.36 0.85
C LEU A 148 9.89 -6.02 0.16
N HIS A 149 9.58 -6.72 -0.92
CA HIS A 149 8.30 -6.63 -1.61
C HIS A 149 7.30 -7.62 -1.02
N VAL A 150 6.01 -7.35 -1.18
CA VAL A 150 4.96 -8.28 -0.77
C VAL A 150 4.30 -8.87 -2.00
N ARG A 151 4.06 -10.18 -1.96
CA ARG A 151 3.26 -10.90 -2.94
C ARG A 151 2.16 -11.67 -2.24
N HIS A 152 0.99 -11.66 -2.85
CA HIS A 152 -0.17 -12.42 -2.39
C HIS A 152 -0.45 -13.55 -3.39
N VAL A 153 -0.64 -14.75 -2.88
CA VAL A 153 -0.97 -15.94 -3.67
C VAL A 153 -2.20 -16.62 -3.06
N VAL A 154 -3.01 -17.29 -3.86
CA VAL A 154 -4.13 -18.10 -3.34
C VAL A 154 -3.76 -19.56 -3.40
N ASP A 155 -3.81 -20.24 -2.24
CA ASP A 155 -3.59 -21.69 -2.19
C ASP A 155 -4.86 -22.40 -2.71
N SER A 156 -4.89 -22.62 -4.02
CA SER A 156 -5.91 -23.46 -4.67
C SER A 156 -5.41 -24.91 -4.70
N SER A 157 -5.52 -25.61 -3.57
CA SER A 157 -5.34 -27.07 -3.57
C SER A 157 -6.65 -27.76 -3.96
N PRO A 158 -6.75 -28.45 -5.12
CA PRO A 158 -7.85 -29.37 -5.39
C PRO A 158 -7.58 -30.67 -4.62
N ALA A 159 -8.27 -30.88 -3.51
CA ALA A 159 -8.21 -32.16 -2.79
C ALA A 159 -8.77 -33.29 -3.69
N PRO A 160 -8.07 -34.43 -3.87
CA PRO A 160 -8.64 -35.59 -4.53
C PRO A 160 -9.66 -36.26 -3.58
N ALA A 161 -10.90 -36.36 -4.03
CA ALA A 161 -11.96 -37.11 -3.37
C ALA A 161 -11.93 -38.57 -3.83
N THR A 162 -11.68 -39.50 -2.90
CA THR A 162 -12.21 -40.88 -2.95
C THR A 162 -12.43 -41.39 -1.53
N SER A 163 -13.71 -41.54 -1.17
CA SER A 163 -14.39 -42.55 -0.32
C SER A 163 -13.52 -43.50 0.54
N ASP A 164 -13.82 -43.85 1.80
CA ASP A 164 -15.15 -44.14 2.35
C ASP A 164 -15.17 -44.29 3.90
N ALA A 165 -16.38 -44.18 4.46
CA ALA A 165 -16.90 -44.75 5.71
C ALA A 165 -16.44 -44.25 7.11
N ALA A 166 -17.26 -43.32 7.62
CA ALA A 166 -17.99 -43.39 8.90
C ALA A 166 -17.22 -43.46 10.24
N SER A 167 -17.19 -42.33 10.96
CA SER A 167 -17.89 -42.18 12.25
C SER A 167 -17.70 -40.76 12.83
N THR A 168 -18.82 -40.09 13.09
CA THR A 168 -18.89 -38.85 13.89
C THR A 168 -18.33 -39.07 15.29
N PRO A 169 -17.66 -38.05 15.88
CA PRO A 169 -18.39 -37.26 16.87
C PRO A 169 -18.18 -35.75 16.75
N LYS A 170 -19.19 -35.02 17.23
CA LYS A 170 -19.24 -33.55 17.41
C LYS A 170 -17.93 -32.97 17.98
N PRO A 171 -17.45 -31.80 17.52
CA PRO A 171 -16.32 -31.14 18.16
C PRO A 171 -16.79 -30.56 19.51
N LYS A 172 -16.36 -31.22 20.57
CA LYS A 172 -16.35 -30.69 21.93
C LYS A 172 -15.29 -29.59 21.95
N LEU A 173 -15.71 -28.37 22.29
CA LEU A 173 -14.83 -27.25 22.60
C LEU A 173 -13.81 -27.72 23.66
N GLU A 174 -12.56 -27.91 23.24
CA GLU A 174 -11.44 -27.98 24.16
C GLU A 174 -11.01 -26.55 24.47
N ALA A 175 -11.28 -26.18 25.72
CA ALA A 175 -10.86 -24.95 26.33
C ALA A 175 -9.32 -24.87 26.29
N ALA A 176 -8.82 -23.80 25.64
CA ALA A 176 -7.46 -23.36 25.85
C ALA A 176 -7.31 -22.92 27.31
N SER A 177 -6.58 -23.73 28.07
CA SER A 177 -6.26 -23.51 29.46
C SER A 177 -5.30 -22.33 29.63
N HIS A 178 -5.79 -21.32 30.37
CA HIS A 178 -5.08 -20.41 31.27
C HIS A 178 -4.11 -19.35 30.72
N SER A 179 -4.63 -18.13 30.68
CA SER A 179 -3.98 -17.00 31.36
C SER A 179 -5.02 -16.17 32.14
N ASN A 180 -5.01 -16.34 33.46
CA ASN A 180 -5.59 -15.48 34.52
C ASN A 180 -7.04 -14.99 34.42
N LEU A 181 -8.00 -15.90 34.68
CA LEU A 181 -9.37 -15.54 35.09
C LEU A 181 -9.64 -15.77 36.58
N GLY A 182 -8.65 -16.23 37.36
CA GLY A 182 -8.84 -16.64 38.74
C GLY A 182 -8.70 -15.54 39.79
N ASP A 183 -8.29 -14.32 39.42
CA ASP A 183 -7.94 -13.27 40.40
C ASP A 183 -8.32 -11.86 39.92
N MET A 184 -9.54 -11.69 39.40
CA MET A 184 -10.11 -10.36 39.17
C MET A 184 -11.35 -10.19 40.05
N SER A 185 -11.35 -9.11 40.85
CA SER A 185 -12.46 -8.78 41.74
C SER A 185 -13.75 -8.57 40.93
N ALA A 186 -14.90 -8.82 41.56
CA ALA A 186 -16.22 -8.64 40.92
C ALA A 186 -16.41 -7.23 40.33
N ASP A 187 -15.79 -6.23 40.97
CA ASP A 187 -15.79 -4.84 40.49
C ASP A 187 -15.01 -4.66 39.19
N GLN A 188 -13.88 -5.37 39.04
CA GLN A 188 -13.05 -5.30 37.83
C GLN A 188 -13.74 -5.97 36.64
N ILE A 189 -14.47 -7.06 36.88
CA ILE A 189 -15.31 -7.72 35.85
C ILE A 189 -16.45 -6.80 35.40
N SER A 190 -17.09 -6.09 36.33
CA SER A 190 -18.17 -5.15 36.00
C SER A 190 -17.66 -3.95 35.17
N SER A 191 -16.46 -3.46 35.47
CA SER A 191 -15.76 -2.41 34.74
C SER A 191 -15.47 -2.84 33.30
N GLU A 192 -14.89 -4.03 33.09
CA GLU A 192 -14.62 -4.57 31.76
C GLU A 192 -15.90 -4.76 30.94
N LEU A 193 -16.98 -5.24 31.57
CA LEU A 193 -18.27 -5.40 30.91
C LEU A 193 -18.86 -4.05 30.46
N SER A 194 -18.70 -3.01 31.29
CA SER A 194 -19.14 -1.64 30.95
C SER A 194 -18.31 -1.03 29.81
N ASN A 195 -16.99 -1.26 29.81
CA ASN A 195 -16.09 -0.81 28.75
C ASN A 195 -16.37 -1.54 27.44
N LEU A 196 -16.65 -2.84 27.51
CA LEU A 196 -17.02 -3.63 26.34
C LEU A 196 -18.36 -3.17 25.75
N ARG A 197 -19.32 -2.84 26.61
CA ARG A 197 -20.60 -2.28 26.18
C ARG A 197 -20.45 -0.91 25.51
N ARG A 198 -19.62 -0.02 26.05
CA ARG A 198 -19.30 1.27 25.40
C ARG A 198 -18.66 1.08 24.02
N LYS A 199 -17.73 0.14 23.89
CA LYS A 199 -17.11 -0.19 22.59
C LYS A 199 -18.12 -0.76 21.60
N TYR A 200 -19.08 -1.55 22.07
CA TYR A 200 -20.17 -2.06 21.24
C TYR A 200 -21.06 -0.92 20.74
N ASP A 201 -21.47 -0.01 21.63
CA ASP A 201 -22.30 1.15 21.28
C ASP A 201 -21.58 2.07 20.28
N GLU A 202 -20.28 2.31 20.47
CA GLU A 202 -19.45 3.04 19.52
C GLU A 202 -19.41 2.36 18.15
N LEU A 203 -19.20 1.04 18.11
CA LEU A 203 -19.20 0.27 16.86
C LEU A 203 -20.55 0.33 16.14
N VAL A 204 -21.65 0.22 16.89
CA VAL A 204 -23.00 0.33 16.36
C VAL A 204 -23.23 1.73 15.80
N SER A 205 -22.87 2.78 16.53
CA SER A 205 -22.98 4.16 16.06
C SER A 205 -22.19 4.41 14.76
N PHE A 206 -20.98 3.86 14.68
CA PHE A 206 -20.15 3.95 13.47
C PHE A 206 -20.80 3.24 12.29
N SER A 207 -21.40 2.06 12.51
CA SER A 207 -22.12 1.32 11.46
C SER A 207 -23.36 2.07 10.95
N VAL A 208 -24.10 2.74 11.84
CA VAL A 208 -25.25 3.58 11.48
C VAL A 208 -24.79 4.80 10.67
N ASN A 209 -23.70 5.45 11.09
CA ASN A 209 -23.16 6.61 10.38
C ASN A 209 -22.69 6.25 8.97
N LEU A 210 -21.99 5.12 8.80
CA LEU A 210 -21.58 4.64 7.48
C LEU A 210 -22.78 4.33 6.58
N THR A 211 -23.87 3.82 7.15
CA THR A 211 -25.10 3.55 6.41
C THR A 211 -25.74 4.85 5.92
N ALA A 212 -25.79 5.88 6.79
CA ALA A 212 -26.30 7.20 6.43
C ALA A 212 -25.43 7.87 5.33
N GLU A 213 -24.10 7.81 5.45
CA GLU A 213 -23.20 8.33 4.40
C GLU A 213 -23.40 7.63 3.06
N ARG A 214 -23.55 6.29 3.09
CA ARG A 214 -23.82 5.50 1.89
C ARG A 214 -25.15 5.89 1.23
N ASP A 215 -26.19 6.13 2.01
CA ASP A 215 -27.50 6.54 1.49
C ASP A 215 -27.47 7.99 0.96
N ILE A 216 -26.73 8.90 1.61
CA ILE A 216 -26.49 10.27 1.11
C ILE A 216 -25.78 10.21 -0.24
N LEU A 217 -24.68 9.48 -0.34
CA LEU A 217 -23.91 9.33 -1.58
C LEU A 217 -24.76 8.71 -2.70
N SER A 218 -25.56 7.69 -2.37
CA SER A 218 -26.47 7.06 -3.33
C SER A 218 -27.49 8.06 -3.87
N ASN A 219 -28.12 8.86 -2.99
CA ASN A 219 -29.07 9.88 -3.40
C ASN A 219 -28.43 11.00 -4.24
N THR A 220 -27.25 11.49 -3.84
CA THR A 220 -26.51 12.50 -4.61
C THR A 220 -26.12 11.99 -5.99
N LEU A 221 -25.70 10.73 -6.11
CA LEU A 221 -25.38 10.09 -7.38
C LEU A 221 -26.62 10.00 -8.28
N GLU A 222 -27.74 9.52 -7.75
CA GLU A 222 -29.00 9.46 -8.50
C GLU A 222 -29.48 10.84 -8.95
N GLN A 223 -29.39 11.85 -8.10
CA GLN A 223 -29.79 13.21 -8.42
C GLN A 223 -28.92 13.78 -9.54
N THR A 224 -27.61 13.65 -9.43
CA THR A 224 -26.65 14.06 -10.47
C THR A 224 -26.94 13.37 -11.80
N LYS A 225 -27.24 12.06 -11.77
CA LYS A 225 -27.60 11.29 -12.97
C LYS A 225 -28.91 11.77 -13.60
N ARG A 226 -29.92 12.10 -12.80
CA ARG A 226 -31.21 12.64 -13.29
C ARG A 226 -31.01 14.03 -13.91
N ASP A 227 -30.23 14.89 -13.28
CA ASP A 227 -29.94 16.24 -13.78
C ASP A 227 -29.15 16.19 -15.09
N TYR A 228 -28.14 15.31 -15.17
CA TYR A 228 -27.38 15.07 -16.40
C TYR A 228 -28.28 14.57 -17.55
N ASN A 229 -29.14 13.58 -17.29
CA ASN A 229 -30.08 13.09 -18.29
C ASN A 229 -31.07 14.18 -18.74
N ARG A 230 -31.51 15.04 -17.82
CA ARG A 230 -32.38 16.18 -18.13
C ARG A 230 -31.66 17.21 -19.02
N GLU A 231 -30.39 17.49 -18.75
CA GLU A 231 -29.59 18.40 -19.57
C GLU A 231 -29.35 17.84 -20.98
N ILE A 232 -29.04 16.54 -21.10
CA ILE A 232 -28.92 15.87 -22.41
C ILE A 232 -30.23 15.97 -23.20
N ALA A 233 -31.36 15.67 -22.55
CA ALA A 233 -32.66 15.76 -23.20
C ALA A 233 -32.97 17.20 -23.65
N ALA A 234 -32.67 18.20 -22.81
CA ALA A 234 -32.85 19.61 -23.15
C ALA A 234 -31.97 20.06 -24.32
N ARG A 235 -30.69 19.66 -24.34
CA ARG A 235 -29.77 19.95 -25.45
C ARG A 235 -30.26 19.33 -26.77
N SER A 236 -30.69 18.07 -26.74
CA SER A 236 -31.21 17.41 -27.95
C SER A 236 -32.50 18.06 -28.48
N ALA A 237 -33.37 18.57 -27.60
CA ALA A 237 -34.59 19.28 -28.00
C ALA A 237 -34.31 20.66 -28.64
N LEU A 238 -33.25 21.35 -28.19
CA LEU A 238 -32.82 22.63 -28.77
C LEU A 238 -32.18 22.44 -30.15
N GLU A 239 -31.38 21.39 -30.32
CA GLU A 239 -30.78 21.02 -31.62
C GLU A 239 -31.88 20.75 -32.67
N ASN A 240 -32.97 20.08 -32.27
CA ASN A 240 -34.11 19.81 -33.15
C ASN A 240 -34.93 21.06 -33.52
N LYS A 241 -34.83 22.15 -32.73
CA LYS A 241 -35.52 23.42 -32.98
C LYS A 241 -34.70 24.38 -33.86
N GLN A 242 -33.37 24.26 -33.85
CA GLN A 242 -32.49 25.11 -34.64
C GLN A 242 -32.37 24.65 -36.11
N GLY A 243 -32.82 23.44 -36.45
CA GLY A 243 -32.96 22.95 -37.83
C GLY A 243 -34.22 23.41 -38.59
N GLY A 244 -35.08 24.24 -37.99
CA GLY A 244 -36.44 24.51 -38.48
C GLY A 244 -36.71 25.94 -38.97
N ARG A 245 -35.72 26.69 -39.48
CA ARG A 245 -35.99 28.03 -40.01
C ARG A 245 -35.09 28.45 -41.19
N SER A 246 -35.41 27.97 -42.39
CA SER A 246 -35.11 28.67 -43.64
C SER A 246 -36.00 28.19 -44.81
N THR A 247 -36.80 29.15 -45.30
CA THR A 247 -37.19 29.43 -46.70
C THR A 247 -38.03 28.43 -47.50
N SER A 248 -39.20 28.92 -47.87
CA SER A 248 -40.02 28.58 -49.04
C SER A 248 -39.21 28.32 -50.32
N GLY A 249 -39.55 27.23 -51.02
CA GLY A 249 -39.09 26.95 -52.38
C GLY A 249 -39.37 25.48 -52.70
N GLY A 250 -40.40 25.21 -53.50
CA GLY A 250 -40.76 23.84 -53.88
C GLY A 250 -39.71 23.18 -54.78
N SER A 251 -39.49 21.89 -54.59
CA SER A 251 -39.51 20.86 -55.64
C SER A 251 -39.16 19.49 -55.04
N SER A 252 -39.76 18.48 -55.64
CA SER A 252 -39.69 17.05 -55.37
C SER A 252 -38.28 16.46 -55.33
N GLY A 253 -38.03 15.55 -54.38
CA GLY A 253 -36.89 14.65 -54.41
C GLY A 253 -36.95 13.62 -53.29
N SER A 254 -36.98 12.34 -53.66
CA SER A 254 -37.12 11.16 -52.81
C SER A 254 -35.98 10.98 -51.79
N GLY A 255 -36.28 10.23 -50.73
CA GLY A 255 -35.45 10.15 -49.53
C GLY A 255 -34.12 9.41 -49.64
N SER A 256 -33.30 9.60 -48.59
CA SER A 256 -32.42 8.58 -48.00
C SER A 256 -31.74 9.16 -46.75
N SER A 257 -32.24 8.75 -45.59
CA SER A 257 -31.49 8.33 -44.39
C SER A 257 -30.01 8.71 -44.27
N GLY A 258 -29.69 9.45 -43.19
CA GLY A 258 -28.62 9.10 -42.23
C GLY A 258 -27.18 9.50 -42.57
N GLY A 259 -26.66 10.55 -41.91
CA GLY A 259 -25.23 10.87 -41.99
C GLY A 259 -24.79 12.18 -41.34
N GLY A 260 -25.21 12.49 -40.11
CA GLY A 260 -24.86 13.77 -39.44
C GLY A 260 -23.64 13.73 -38.50
N MET A 261 -23.28 12.58 -37.94
CA MET A 261 -22.31 12.54 -36.82
C MET A 261 -20.86 12.20 -37.24
N MET A 262 -20.63 11.58 -38.40
CA MET A 262 -19.27 11.21 -38.86
C MET A 262 -18.51 12.35 -39.53
N SER A 263 -19.19 13.40 -39.99
CA SER A 263 -18.55 14.59 -40.57
C SER A 263 -17.79 15.40 -39.52
N SER A 264 -18.37 15.56 -38.32
CA SER A 264 -17.75 16.34 -37.24
C SER A 264 -16.47 15.70 -36.68
N LEU A 265 -16.46 14.36 -36.56
CA LEU A 265 -15.30 13.63 -36.02
C LEU A 265 -14.14 13.56 -37.02
N THR A 266 -14.42 13.43 -38.31
CA THR A 266 -13.41 13.48 -39.38
C THR A 266 -12.83 14.90 -39.50
N GLN A 267 -13.65 15.92 -39.36
CA GLN A 267 -13.20 17.31 -39.38
C GLN A 267 -12.33 17.65 -38.15
N LEU A 268 -12.66 17.13 -36.96
CA LEU A 268 -11.83 17.27 -35.76
C LEU A 268 -10.48 16.54 -35.90
N LEU A 269 -10.46 15.35 -36.50
CA LEU A 269 -9.25 14.59 -36.76
C LEU A 269 -8.33 15.30 -37.76
N VAL A 270 -8.89 15.87 -38.84
CA VAL A 270 -8.12 16.61 -39.84
C VAL A 270 -7.54 17.90 -39.25
N VAL A 271 -8.29 18.64 -38.43
CA VAL A 271 -7.78 19.84 -37.74
C VAL A 271 -6.71 19.46 -36.71
N GLY A 272 -6.91 18.38 -35.95
CA GLY A 272 -5.92 17.88 -34.99
C GLY A 272 -4.61 17.45 -35.66
N LEU A 273 -4.70 16.77 -36.80
CA LEU A 273 -3.52 16.31 -37.56
C LEU A 273 -2.81 17.49 -38.24
N ALA A 274 -3.54 18.49 -38.72
CA ALA A 274 -2.97 19.74 -39.22
C ALA A 274 -2.25 20.55 -38.13
N CYS A 275 -2.82 20.62 -36.91
CA CYS A 275 -2.17 21.25 -35.76
C CYS A 275 -0.93 20.48 -35.29
N PHE A 276 -0.96 19.15 -35.31
CA PHE A 276 0.18 18.31 -34.92
C PHE A 276 1.34 18.43 -35.92
N LEU A 277 1.06 18.42 -37.22
CA LEU A 277 2.08 18.62 -38.25
C LEU A 277 2.63 20.05 -38.27
N SER A 278 1.78 21.06 -38.00
CA SER A 278 2.22 22.45 -37.86
C SER A 278 3.08 22.66 -36.59
N GLY A 279 2.73 22.01 -35.48
CA GLY A 279 3.51 22.02 -34.25
C GLY A 279 4.86 21.30 -34.38
N ALA A 280 4.90 20.18 -35.11
CA ALA A 280 6.14 19.46 -35.40
C ALA A 280 7.08 20.26 -36.33
N ARG A 281 6.54 21.08 -37.24
CA ARG A 281 7.33 21.99 -38.09
C ARG A 281 7.89 23.19 -37.33
N ILE A 282 7.21 23.65 -36.28
CA ILE A 282 7.69 24.74 -35.41
C ILE A 282 8.78 24.26 -34.44
N GLY A 283 8.78 22.98 -34.05
CA GLY A 283 9.87 22.38 -33.25
C GLY A 283 11.22 22.26 -33.98
N ALA A 284 11.25 22.38 -35.30
CA ALA A 284 12.46 22.22 -36.12
C ALA A 284 13.13 23.54 -36.53
N SER A 285 12.48 24.69 -36.34
CA SER A 285 13.07 26.02 -36.59
C SER A 285 13.14 26.80 -35.28
N GLY A 286 14.29 26.78 -34.63
CA GLY A 286 14.53 27.51 -33.40
C GLY A 286 14.36 29.02 -33.60
N ASN A 287 13.28 29.57 -33.04
CA ASN A 287 13.27 30.94 -32.50
C ASN A 287 12.09 31.13 -31.51
N ALA A 288 12.37 31.80 -30.39
CA ALA A 288 11.67 31.92 -29.09
C ALA A 288 10.21 32.47 -29.11
N PRO A 289 9.45 32.68 -27.99
CA PRO A 289 9.79 32.57 -26.55
C PRO A 289 8.74 31.92 -25.60
N HIS A 290 9.22 31.52 -24.42
CA HIS A 290 8.57 31.31 -23.11
C HIS A 290 7.16 30.69 -23.04
N LEU A 291 7.11 29.36 -22.94
CA LEU A 291 6.00 28.60 -22.34
C LEU A 291 6.59 27.58 -21.34
N PRO A 292 5.98 27.41 -20.15
CA PRO A 292 6.53 26.54 -19.10
C PRO A 292 6.31 25.07 -19.47
N VAL A 293 7.42 24.33 -19.65
CA VAL A 293 7.40 22.88 -19.83
C VAL A 293 7.33 22.23 -18.45
N VAL A 294 6.17 21.70 -18.08
CA VAL A 294 6.00 20.78 -16.96
C VAL A 294 6.47 19.40 -17.42
N GLY A 295 7.73 19.07 -17.14
CA GLY A 295 8.29 17.76 -17.47
C GLY A 295 9.79 17.74 -17.35
N ASN A 296 10.29 17.66 -16.11
CA ASN A 296 11.62 17.14 -15.75
C ASN A 296 11.71 17.00 -14.22
N PHE A 297 10.98 16.03 -13.68
CA PHE A 297 11.31 15.42 -12.39
C PHE A 297 11.83 14.02 -12.74
N PHE A 298 13.04 13.68 -12.29
CA PHE A 298 13.88 12.52 -12.69
C PHE A 298 14.83 12.77 -13.87
N VAL A 299 15.83 13.64 -13.64
CA VAL A 299 17.19 13.35 -14.10
C VAL A 299 18.12 13.48 -12.89
N GLU A 300 18.81 12.38 -12.64
CA GLU A 300 19.76 12.11 -11.58
C GLU A 300 21.07 12.85 -11.91
N ASP A 301 21.47 13.77 -11.02
CA ASP A 301 22.71 14.53 -11.17
C ASP A 301 23.90 13.66 -10.75
N LEU A 302 24.41 12.88 -11.70
CA LEU A 302 25.72 12.25 -11.61
C LEU A 302 26.78 13.28 -12.01
N SER A 303 27.34 13.98 -11.03
CA SER A 303 28.61 14.69 -11.22
C SER A 303 29.78 13.77 -10.85
N PRO A 304 30.77 13.58 -11.74
CA PRO A 304 31.99 12.84 -11.43
C PRO A 304 32.95 13.74 -10.63
N ILE A 305 33.28 13.37 -9.39
CA ILE A 305 34.35 14.03 -8.64
C ILE A 305 35.68 13.57 -9.24
N VAL A 306 36.28 14.50 -9.98
CA VAL A 306 37.61 14.43 -10.59
C VAL A 306 38.69 14.37 -9.50
N GLU A 307 39.57 13.37 -9.66
CA GLU A 307 40.88 13.21 -9.04
C GLU A 307 41.70 14.52 -9.01
N LYS A 308 42.22 14.89 -7.84
CA LYS A 308 43.39 15.78 -7.73
C LYS A 308 44.34 15.33 -6.63
N LYS A 309 45.49 14.80 -7.05
CA LYS A 309 46.82 14.91 -6.40
C LYS A 309 47.86 14.76 -7.54
N PRO A 310 49.10 15.28 -7.44
CA PRO A 310 49.74 16.00 -6.34
C PRO A 310 50.42 17.32 -6.75
N VAL A 311 50.76 18.17 -5.78
CA VAL A 311 51.85 19.15 -5.96
C VAL A 311 52.90 18.85 -4.90
N VAL A 312 54.02 18.36 -5.39
CA VAL A 312 55.29 18.20 -4.70
C VAL A 312 55.88 19.60 -4.48
N ARG A 313 56.26 19.92 -3.23
CA ARG A 313 57.31 20.89 -2.93
C ARG A 313 58.17 20.33 -1.81
N GLU A 314 59.30 19.81 -2.21
CA GLU A 314 60.52 19.67 -1.42
C GLU A 314 61.50 20.60 -2.17
N ILE A 315 62.20 21.56 -1.54
CA ILE A 315 63.57 21.41 -1.04
C ILE A 315 64.07 22.81 -0.56
N LEU A 316 64.78 22.82 0.59
CA LEU A 316 65.82 23.74 1.15
C LEU A 316 65.51 25.25 1.31
N ASP A 317 65.86 25.96 2.39
CA ASP A 317 66.87 25.80 3.46
C ASP A 317 66.28 25.97 4.88
#